data_AF-A0A2N6ELL2-F1
#
_entry.id   AF-A0A2N6ELL2-F1
#
_cell.length_a   1.000
_cell.length_b   1.000
_cell.length_c   1.000
_cell.angle_alpha   90.00
_cell.angle_beta   90.00
_cell.angle_gamma   90.00
#
_symmetry.space_group_name_H-M   'P 1'
#
loop_
_entity.id
_entity.type
_entity.pdbx_description
1 polymer ?
#
loop_
_entity_poly.entity_id
_entity_poly.type
_entity_poly.pdbx_seq_one_letter_code
_entity_poly.pdbx_strand_id
1 'polypeptide(L)'
;MSDNLKFKVSKEDGYFAQQEQEKIKDLREKAAKDNDQKYRDEHKYHCFRCGTKSLVEIQKGTVSVDICVNDKCGALHLDAGELDALFADQGFVKKARKSIFDVFK
;
A
#
# COMPACT_ATOMS: atom_id res chain seq x y z
N MET A 1 35.85 30.97 36.28
CA MET A 1 35.51 32.02 35.29
C MET A 1 35.25 31.30 33.98
N SER A 2 34.04 31.42 33.44
CA SER A 2 33.55 30.68 32.28
C SER A 2 34.08 31.31 30.99
N ASP A 3 35.19 30.75 30.49
CA ASP A 3 35.71 31.10 29.17
C ASP A 3 34.82 30.52 28.08
N ASN A 4 33.92 31.38 27.60
CA ASN A 4 33.10 31.13 26.42
C ASN A 4 33.99 31.10 25.18
N LEU A 5 34.46 29.90 24.81
CA LEU A 5 35.14 29.66 23.53
C LEU A 5 34.15 29.93 22.37
N LYS A 6 34.20 31.13 21.80
CA LYS A 6 33.48 31.46 20.57
C LYS A 6 34.16 30.77 19.40
N PHE A 7 33.69 29.57 19.05
CA PHE A 7 34.10 28.86 17.85
C PHE A 7 33.64 29.65 16.61
N LYS A 8 34.58 30.28 15.89
CA LYS A 8 34.29 30.94 14.61
C LYS A 8 34.22 29.87 13.53
N VAL A 9 33.00 29.39 13.26
CA VAL A 9 32.72 28.52 12.11
C VAL A 9 33.11 29.27 10.83
N SER A 10 33.97 28.69 10.00
CA SER A 10 34.38 29.30 8.73
C SER A 10 33.18 29.31 7.76
N LYS A 11 33.16 30.24 6.79
CA LYS A 11 32.10 30.27 5.76
C LYS A 11 32.08 28.98 4.94
N GLU A 12 33.24 28.36 4.73
CA GLU A 12 33.37 27.08 4.03
C GLU A 12 32.78 25.95 4.88
N ASP A 13 33.05 25.93 6.18
CA ASP A 13 32.51 24.91 7.10
C ASP A 13 30.99 24.96 7.14
N GLY A 14 30.40 26.16 7.14
CA GLY A 14 28.95 26.35 7.08
C GLY A 14 28.34 25.86 5.75
N TYR A 15 29.04 26.08 4.63
CA TYR A 15 28.63 25.58 3.32
C TYR A 15 28.65 24.05 3.24
N PHE A 16 29.72 23.42 3.74
CA PHE A 16 29.81 21.96 3.77
C PHE A 16 28.79 21.33 4.71
N ALA A 17 28.52 21.94 5.87
CA ALA A 17 27.49 21.49 6.79
C ALA A 17 26.08 21.51 6.17
N GLN A 18 25.75 22.56 5.41
CA GLN A 18 24.48 22.64 4.68
C GLN A 18 24.38 21.56 3.59
N GLN A 19 25.44 21.38 2.81
CA GLN A 19 25.51 20.34 1.78
C GLN A 19 25.40 18.93 2.35
N GLU A 20 26.03 18.67 3.49
CA GLU A 20 25.95 17.38 4.19
C GLU A 20 24.54 17.14 4.72
N GLN A 21 23.90 18.15 5.31
CA GLN A 21 22.52 18.05 5.77
C GLN A 21 21.54 17.75 4.63
N GLU A 22 21.73 18.37 3.47
CA GLU A 22 20.92 18.10 2.28
C GLU A 22 21.12 16.66 1.77
N LYS A 23 22.37 16.20 1.67
CA LYS A 23 22.68 14.80 1.32
C LYS A 23 22.07 13.80 2.30
N ILE A 24 22.12 14.07 3.61
CA ILE A 24 21.51 13.21 4.62
C ILE A 24 19.99 13.17 4.44
N LYS A 25 19.35 14.30 4.14
CA LYS A 25 17.91 14.37 3.87
C LYS A 25 17.55 13.51 2.65
N ASP A 26 18.28 13.66 1.56
CA ASP A 26 18.06 12.89 0.33
C ASP A 26 18.25 11.38 0.55
N LEU A 27 19.28 10.99 1.30
CA LEU A 27 19.52 9.59 1.65
C LEU A 27 18.39 9.02 2.50
N ARG A 28 17.86 9.79 3.47
CA ARG A 28 16.70 9.38 4.28
C ARG A 28 15.44 9.23 3.44
N GLU A 29 15.20 10.15 2.50
CA GLU A 29 14.02 10.08 1.63
C GLU A 29 14.10 8.89 0.68
N LYS A 30 15.28 8.61 0.11
CA LYS A 30 15.52 7.39 -0.68
C LYS A 30 15.29 6.12 0.13
N ALA A 31 15.86 6.04 1.34
CA ALA A 31 15.67 4.89 2.22
C ALA A 31 14.20 4.68 2.60
N ALA A 32 13.45 5.75 2.84
CA ALA A 32 12.01 5.66 3.12
C ALA A 32 11.24 5.10 1.91
N LYS A 33 11.50 5.63 0.70
CA LYS A 33 10.87 5.14 -0.54
C LYS A 33 11.19 3.66 -0.80
N ASP A 34 12.44 3.26 -0.60
CA ASP A 34 12.87 1.87 -0.82
C ASP A 34 12.21 0.92 0.19
N ASN A 35 12.10 1.32 1.45
CA ASN A 35 11.42 0.51 2.48
C ASN A 35 9.92 0.39 2.21
N ASP A 36 9.26 1.50 1.85
CA ASP A 36 7.84 1.49 1.50
C ASP A 36 7.58 0.59 0.28
N GLN A 37 8.46 0.63 -0.71
CA GLN A 37 8.35 -0.20 -1.90
C GLN A 37 8.53 -1.68 -1.55
N LYS A 38 9.56 -2.03 -0.78
CA LYS A 38 9.77 -3.41 -0.31
C LYS A 38 8.57 -3.92 0.48
N TYR A 39 8.01 -3.11 1.37
CA TYR A 39 6.82 -3.47 2.13
C TYR A 39 5.63 -3.77 1.21
N ARG A 40 5.36 -2.91 0.22
CA ARG A 40 4.29 -3.13 -0.77
C ARG A 40 4.51 -4.41 -1.56
N ASP A 41 5.73 -4.69 -1.98
CA ASP A 41 6.06 -5.86 -2.79
C ASP A 41 5.97 -7.17 -1.98
N GLU A 42 6.40 -7.15 -0.72
CA GLU A 42 6.26 -8.29 0.20
C GLU A 42 4.80 -8.65 0.43
N HIS A 43 3.93 -7.66 0.62
CA HIS A 43 2.51 -7.86 0.91
C HIS A 43 1.64 -7.99 -0.34
N LYS A 44 2.26 -7.89 -1.53
CA LYS A 44 1.56 -8.09 -2.79
C LYS A 44 0.95 -9.50 -2.83
N TYR A 45 -0.35 -9.57 -3.13
CA TYR A 45 -1.15 -10.81 -3.16
C TYR A 45 -1.42 -11.50 -1.81
N HIS A 46 -1.16 -10.83 -0.68
CA HIS A 46 -1.55 -11.34 0.62
C HIS A 46 -3.03 -11.05 0.91
N CYS A 47 -3.79 -12.08 1.25
CA CYS A 47 -5.18 -11.91 1.64
C CYS A 47 -5.27 -11.20 2.99
N PHE A 48 -6.08 -10.14 3.10
CA PHE A 48 -6.26 -9.35 4.33
C PHE A 48 -7.02 -10.14 5.41
N ARG A 49 -7.77 -11.17 4.98
CA ARG A 49 -8.54 -12.01 5.89
C ARG A 49 -7.69 -13.12 6.53
N CYS A 50 -6.93 -13.89 5.74
CA CYS A 50 -6.17 -15.04 6.25
C CYS A 50 -4.64 -14.87 6.26
N GLY A 51 -4.13 -13.76 5.70
CA GLY A 51 -2.70 -13.44 5.70
C GLY A 51 -1.84 -14.31 4.77
N THR A 52 -2.43 -15.21 3.99
CA THR A 52 -1.68 -16.07 3.05
C THR A 52 -1.55 -15.42 1.69
N LYS A 53 -0.43 -15.71 0.99
CA LYS A 53 -0.20 -15.30 -0.41
C LYS A 53 -1.03 -16.16 -1.36
N SER A 54 -2.32 -15.88 -1.40
CA SER A 54 -3.32 -16.70 -2.11
C SER A 54 -4.36 -15.87 -2.85
N LEU A 55 -4.09 -14.59 -3.10
CA LEU A 55 -4.96 -13.77 -3.96
C LEU A 55 -4.65 -14.05 -5.44
N VAL A 56 -5.72 -14.21 -6.22
CA VAL A 56 -5.68 -14.37 -7.68
C VAL A 56 -6.63 -13.35 -8.29
N GLU A 57 -6.13 -12.61 -9.26
CA GLU A 57 -6.91 -11.63 -10.01
C GLU A 57 -7.77 -12.33 -11.06
N ILE A 58 -9.07 -12.06 -11.06
CA ILE A 58 -10.04 -12.60 -12.02
C ILE A 58 -10.74 -11.45 -12.73
N GLN A 59 -10.69 -11.47 -14.06
CA GLN A 59 -11.38 -10.49 -14.87
C GLN A 59 -12.87 -10.88 -15.01
N LYS A 60 -13.77 -10.02 -14.52
CA LYS A 60 -15.22 -10.16 -14.68
C LYS A 60 -15.77 -8.95 -15.43
N GLY A 61 -15.88 -9.09 -16.75
CA GLY A 61 -16.34 -8.01 -17.62
C GLY A 61 -15.31 -6.89 -17.69
N THR A 62 -15.69 -5.69 -17.26
CA THR A 62 -14.81 -4.50 -17.21
C THR A 62 -14.07 -4.34 -15.88
N VAL A 63 -14.26 -5.25 -14.92
CA VAL A 63 -13.72 -5.14 -13.56
C VAL A 63 -12.77 -6.30 -13.28
N SER A 64 -11.57 -6.00 -12.81
CA SER A 64 -10.63 -6.94 -12.18
C SER A 64 -11.09 -7.18 -10.75
N VAL A 65 -11.09 -8.42 -10.26
CA VAL A 65 -11.41 -8.68 -8.85
C VAL A 65 -10.45 -9.70 -8.27
N ASP A 66 -9.97 -9.45 -7.07
CA ASP A 66 -9.04 -10.33 -6.37
C ASP A 66 -9.79 -11.35 -5.49
N ILE A 67 -9.54 -12.64 -5.70
CA ILE A 67 -10.15 -13.73 -4.93
C ILE A 67 -9.07 -14.53 -4.19
N CYS A 68 -9.29 -14.77 -2.90
CA CYS A 68 -8.47 -15.67 -2.11
C CYS A 68 -8.83 -17.13 -2.40
N VAL A 69 -7.89 -17.89 -2.97
CA VAL A 69 -8.08 -19.32 -3.31
C VAL A 69 -7.79 -20.28 -2.16
N ASN A 70 -7.59 -19.79 -0.95
CA ASN A 70 -7.41 -20.63 0.22
C ASN A 70 -8.76 -21.25 0.63
N ASP A 71 -8.82 -22.58 0.74
CA ASP A 71 -10.04 -23.39 0.97
C ASP A 71 -10.91 -22.93 2.15
N LYS A 72 -10.32 -22.27 3.16
CA LYS A 72 -11.04 -21.79 4.36
C LYS A 72 -11.31 -20.28 4.37
N CYS A 73 -10.90 -19.55 3.33
CA CYS A 73 -10.98 -18.09 3.31
C CYS A 73 -12.01 -17.57 2.31
N GLY A 74 -11.82 -17.86 1.02
CA GLY A 74 -12.70 -17.40 -0.06
C GLY A 74 -12.96 -15.89 -0.10
N ALA A 75 -12.10 -15.06 0.50
CA ALA A 75 -12.30 -13.62 0.58
C ALA A 75 -12.28 -12.99 -0.81
N LEU A 76 -13.21 -12.06 -1.04
CA LEU A 76 -13.28 -11.21 -2.21
C LEU A 76 -12.71 -9.84 -1.84
N HIS A 77 -11.68 -9.41 -2.54
CA HIS A 77 -11.09 -8.09 -2.42
C HIS A 77 -11.54 -7.25 -3.61
N LEU A 78 -12.13 -6.09 -3.32
CA LEU A 78 -12.63 -5.15 -4.30
C LEU A 78 -11.99 -3.79 -4.03
N ASP A 79 -11.39 -3.21 -5.04
CA ASP A 79 -10.84 -1.86 -4.98
C ASP A 79 -11.96 -0.82 -5.07
N ALA A 80 -11.61 0.43 -4.72
CA ALA A 80 -12.57 1.53 -4.73
C ALA A 80 -13.17 1.73 -6.13
N GLY A 81 -14.51 1.72 -6.21
CA GLY A 81 -15.26 1.87 -7.46
C GLY A 81 -15.50 0.56 -8.24
N GLU A 82 -14.80 -0.53 -7.92
CA GLU A 82 -15.05 -1.84 -8.55
C GLU A 82 -16.43 -2.39 -8.20
N LEU A 83 -16.84 -2.19 -6.95
CA LEU A 83 -18.17 -2.58 -6.48
C LEU A 83 -19.27 -1.83 -7.25
N ASP A 84 -19.11 -0.52 -7.47
CA ASP A 84 -20.07 0.30 -8.21
C ASP A 84 -20.14 -0.11 -9.68
N ALA A 85 -19.00 -0.44 -10.29
CA ALA A 85 -18.95 -0.96 -11.66
C ALA A 85 -19.64 -2.34 -11.78
N LEU A 86 -19.49 -3.22 -10.78
CA LEU A 86 -20.25 -4.47 -10.71
C LEU A 86 -21.75 -4.24 -10.52
N PHE A 87 -22.16 -3.20 -9.78
CA PHE A 87 -23.57 -2.86 -9.56
C PHE A 87 -24.22 -2.13 -10.75
N ALA A 88 -23.44 -1.41 -11.57
CA ALA A 88 -23.92 -0.78 -12.79
C ALA A 88 -24.42 -1.83 -13.80
N ASP A 89 -23.89 -3.05 -13.75
CA ASP A 89 -24.42 -4.19 -14.49
C ASP A 89 -25.69 -4.75 -13.82
N GLN A 90 -26.86 -4.26 -14.26
CA GLN A 90 -28.17 -4.60 -13.69
C GLN A 90 -28.48 -6.11 -13.66
N GLY A 91 -27.83 -6.92 -14.51
CA GLY A 91 -27.98 -8.37 -14.52
C GLY A 91 -27.27 -9.06 -13.34
N PHE A 92 -26.15 -8.50 -12.88
CA PHE A 92 -25.36 -9.03 -11.77
C PHE A 92 -26.04 -8.76 -10.43
N VAL A 93 -26.55 -7.54 -10.21
CA VAL A 93 -27.23 -7.15 -8.97
C VAL A 93 -28.38 -8.09 -8.60
N LYS A 94 -29.20 -8.48 -9.59
CA LYS A 94 -30.33 -9.38 -9.37
C LYS A 94 -29.92 -10.80 -8.98
N LYS A 95 -28.79 -11.31 -9.50
CA LYS A 95 -28.26 -12.64 -9.15
C LYS A 95 -27.47 -12.62 -7.83
N ALA A 96 -26.59 -11.63 -7.66
CA ALA A 96 -25.77 -11.44 -6.47
C ALA A 96 -26.62 -11.22 -5.21
N ARG A 97 -27.72 -10.47 -5.30
CA ARG A 97 -28.63 -10.25 -4.17
C ARG A 97 -29.36 -11.53 -3.70
N LYS A 98 -29.44 -12.57 -4.51
CA LYS A 98 -29.96 -13.87 -4.05
C LYS A 98 -28.85 -14.68 -3.39
N SER A 99 -27.71 -14.81 -4.07
CA SER A 99 -26.58 -15.64 -3.60
C SER A 99 -25.86 -15.09 -2.38
N ILE A 100 -25.72 -13.77 -2.23
CA ILE A 100 -25.04 -13.15 -1.07
C ILE A 100 -25.89 -13.34 0.19
N PHE A 101 -27.21 -13.14 0.11
CA PHE A 101 -28.09 -13.30 1.27
C PHE A 101 -28.30 -14.77 1.67
N ASP A 102 -28.18 -15.71 0.74
CA ASP A 102 -28.21 -17.14 1.04
C ASP A 102 -26.96 -17.64 1.81
N VAL A 103 -25.82 -16.94 1.69
CA VAL A 103 -24.57 -17.28 2.43
C VAL A 103 -24.60 -16.78 3.88
N PHE A 104 -25.47 -15.82 4.21
CA PHE A 104 -25.63 -15.28 5.57
C PHE A 104 -26.81 -15.90 6.33
N LYS A 105 -27.39 -17.01 5.84
CA LYS A 105 -28.47 -17.76 6.51
C LYS A 105 -27.97 -19.05 7.15
#